data_AF-Q2GM23-F1
#
_entry.id   AF-Q2GM23-F1
#
_cell.length_a   1.000
_cell.length_b   1.000
_cell.length_c   1.000
_cell.angle_alpha   90.00
_cell.angle_beta   90.00
_cell.angle_gamma   90.00
#
_symmetry.space_group_name_H-M   'P 1'
#
loop_
_entity.id
_entity.type
_entity.pdbx_description
1 polymer ?
#
loop_
_entity_poly.entity_id
_entity_poly.type
_entity_poly.pdbx_seq_one_letter_code
_entity_poly.pdbx_strand_id
1 'polypeptide(L)'
;MSTNTTTPTPAPAQLLEPLITDPSTTTTTSSSTSPDGTGTAATADDAVQAAVQGFSDQLRAAAKPQTQTTQTGQGQTQTQTQQASIGDFVWRAYNALFDAAERTPPARQGPLLEFVARLRETVVTGEDGEVLRHEGGELWRELPTLGWEVRDRWNFDSSDPAATAKQRTEWENLNAFVAQLTARSSSDPDGPLDFSMFGLWVMRDAFEAENGVGSDTAVRLAALWVNFAGAYLRKLSVNGYEFSARIGIPNGKYAGREWKGFNEERWKAWGDELKVAQAKLASDETVQGAAKVMAEL
;
A
#
# COMPACT_ATOMS: atom_id res chain seq x y z
N MET A 1 -44.61 5.64 17.00
CA MET A 1 -43.76 4.71 16.23
C MET A 1 -42.48 5.46 15.89
N SER A 2 -41.43 5.26 16.68
CA SER A 2 -40.13 5.89 16.40
C SER A 2 -39.40 5.04 15.37
N THR A 3 -39.27 5.54 14.15
CA THR A 3 -38.42 4.93 13.12
C THR A 3 -36.98 5.10 13.56
N ASN A 4 -36.37 4.02 14.02
CA ASN A 4 -34.97 3.97 14.39
C ASN A 4 -34.14 3.97 13.10
N THR A 5 -33.85 5.15 12.56
CA THR A 5 -33.01 5.31 11.37
C THR A 5 -31.57 5.03 11.80
N THR A 6 -31.15 3.77 11.70
CA THR A 6 -29.75 3.40 11.92
C THR A 6 -28.98 3.85 10.68
N THR A 7 -28.11 4.85 10.83
CA THR A 7 -27.23 5.29 9.74
C THR A 7 -26.38 4.11 9.28
N PRO A 8 -26.29 3.83 7.96
CA PRO A 8 -25.48 2.73 7.46
C PRO A 8 -24.02 2.90 7.85
N THR A 9 -23.40 1.82 8.33
CA THR A 9 -21.95 1.78 8.61
C THR A 9 -21.19 2.10 7.32
N PRO A 10 -20.27 3.07 7.31
CA PRO A 10 -19.54 3.44 6.11
C PRO A 10 -18.68 2.27 5.61
N ALA A 11 -18.47 2.15 4.31
CA ALA A 11 -17.52 1.18 3.75
C ALA A 11 -16.06 1.58 4.08
N PRO A 12 -15.08 0.65 4.10
CA PRO A 12 -13.68 0.98 4.36
C PRO A 12 -13.12 2.10 3.47
N ALA A 13 -13.48 2.12 2.18
CA ALA A 13 -13.08 3.19 1.26
C ALA A 13 -13.55 4.58 1.73
N GLN A 14 -14.78 4.68 2.26
CA GLN A 14 -15.35 5.95 2.73
C GLN A 14 -14.62 6.49 3.96
N LEU A 15 -14.05 5.61 4.79
CA LEU A 15 -13.23 6.01 5.94
C LEU A 15 -11.88 6.59 5.53
N LEU A 16 -11.38 6.26 4.33
CA LEU A 16 -10.10 6.75 3.82
C LEU A 16 -10.23 8.02 2.96
N GLU A 17 -11.42 8.37 2.48
CA GLU A 17 -11.63 9.57 1.65
C GLU A 17 -11.10 10.87 2.29
N PRO A 18 -11.26 11.12 3.61
CA PRO A 18 -10.66 12.29 4.25
C PRO A 18 -9.13 12.34 4.18
N LEU A 19 -8.46 11.18 4.03
CA LEU A 19 -7.00 11.07 4.00
C LEU A 19 -6.39 11.37 2.63
N ILE A 20 -7.21 11.32 1.57
CA ILE A 20 -6.75 11.45 0.18
C ILE A 20 -7.31 12.69 -0.54
N THR A 21 -8.28 13.35 0.08
CA THR A 21 -8.87 14.59 -0.45
C THR A 21 -7.88 15.74 -0.31
N ASP A 22 -7.76 16.55 -1.36
CA ASP A 22 -6.95 17.76 -1.28
C ASP A 22 -7.68 18.81 -0.43
N PRO A 23 -7.09 19.31 0.66
CA PRO A 23 -7.71 20.35 1.47
C PRO A 23 -8.08 21.60 0.64
N SER A 24 -7.36 21.86 -0.45
CA SER A 24 -7.58 22.98 -1.38
C SER A 24 -8.79 22.81 -2.30
N THR A 25 -9.32 21.58 -2.43
CA THR A 25 -10.48 21.28 -3.29
C THR A 25 -11.82 21.32 -2.56
N THR A 26 -11.80 21.52 -1.24
CA THR A 26 -13.00 21.66 -0.43
C THR A 26 -13.69 22.98 -0.77
N THR A 27 -14.58 22.95 -1.77
CA THR A 27 -15.44 24.08 -2.09
C THR A 27 -16.51 24.14 -1.01
N THR A 28 -16.27 24.92 0.04
CA THR A 28 -17.29 25.22 1.04
C THR A 28 -18.47 25.87 0.32
N THR A 29 -19.54 25.11 0.13
CA THR A 29 -20.83 25.67 -0.30
C THR A 29 -21.39 26.38 0.93
N SER A 30 -20.97 27.62 1.13
CA SER A 30 -21.45 28.46 2.23
C SER A 30 -22.90 28.84 1.98
N SER A 31 -23.84 28.02 2.44
CA SER A 31 -25.20 28.47 2.74
C SER A 31 -25.19 29.17 4.09
N SER A 32 -25.32 30.50 4.03
CA SER A 32 -25.42 31.41 5.17
C SER A 32 -26.65 31.08 6.03
N THR A 33 -26.45 30.70 7.31
CA THR A 33 -27.14 31.32 8.46
C THR A 33 -26.49 30.94 9.80
N SER A 34 -26.33 31.96 10.65
CA SER A 34 -25.97 31.99 12.09
C SER A 34 -24.49 32.21 12.45
N PRO A 35 -24.18 33.30 13.20
CA PRO A 35 -22.89 33.57 13.78
C PRO A 35 -22.87 33.08 15.22
N ASP A 36 -22.64 31.80 15.45
CA ASP A 36 -22.13 31.28 16.72
C ASP A 36 -21.72 29.83 16.51
N GLY A 37 -20.42 29.57 16.55
CA GLY A 37 -19.90 28.23 16.37
C GLY A 37 -18.44 28.25 15.95
N THR A 38 -17.56 28.13 16.93
CA THR A 38 -16.16 27.69 16.80
C THR A 38 -16.11 26.27 16.23
N GLY A 39 -16.47 26.09 14.95
CA GLY A 39 -16.26 24.85 14.24
C GLY A 39 -14.78 24.75 13.87
N THR A 40 -13.99 24.10 14.72
CA THR A 40 -12.60 23.77 14.39
C THR A 40 -12.64 22.73 13.27
N ALA A 41 -12.06 23.05 12.11
CA ALA A 41 -11.92 22.08 11.03
C ALA A 41 -11.10 20.88 11.55
N ALA A 42 -11.56 19.66 11.28
CA ALA A 42 -10.84 18.45 11.66
C ALA A 42 -9.44 18.48 11.04
N THR A 43 -8.42 18.21 11.85
CA THR A 43 -7.05 18.15 11.40
C THR A 43 -6.79 16.84 10.64
N ALA A 44 -5.67 16.77 9.89
CA ALA A 44 -5.24 15.51 9.27
C ALA A 44 -5.03 14.39 10.31
N ASP A 45 -4.63 14.75 11.53
CA ASP A 45 -4.48 13.81 12.65
C ASP A 45 -5.83 13.22 13.06
N ASP A 46 -6.85 14.09 13.23
CA ASP A 46 -8.21 13.68 13.58
C ASP A 46 -8.80 12.75 12.51
N ALA A 47 -8.53 13.04 11.23
CA ALA A 47 -8.97 12.20 10.12
C ALA A 47 -8.32 10.82 10.15
N VAL A 48 -7.00 10.74 10.39
CA VAL A 48 -6.30 9.46 10.54
C VAL A 48 -6.85 8.67 11.72
N GLN A 49 -7.01 9.31 12.88
CA GLN A 49 -7.54 8.66 14.08
C GLN A 49 -8.97 8.14 13.87
N ALA A 50 -9.82 8.92 13.19
CA ALA A 50 -11.17 8.50 12.84
C ALA A 50 -11.17 7.29 11.89
N ALA A 51 -10.27 7.26 10.91
CA ALA A 51 -10.13 6.11 10.01
C ALA A 51 -9.67 4.84 10.76
N VAL A 52 -8.67 4.94 11.63
CA VAL A 52 -8.18 3.81 12.47
C VAL A 52 -9.30 3.25 13.35
N GLN A 53 -10.04 4.14 14.02
CA GLN A 53 -11.16 3.75 14.86
C GLN A 53 -12.27 3.10 14.02
N GLY A 54 -12.62 3.68 12.87
CA GLY A 54 -13.63 3.14 11.97
C GLY A 54 -13.28 1.75 11.43
N PHE A 55 -12.03 1.50 11.03
CA PHE A 55 -11.57 0.17 10.63
C PHE A 55 -11.65 -0.83 11.78
N SER A 56 -11.26 -0.42 12.99
CA SER A 56 -11.32 -1.27 14.19
C SER A 56 -12.75 -1.62 14.59
N ASP A 57 -13.68 -0.67 14.51
CA ASP A 57 -15.10 -0.90 14.80
C ASP A 57 -15.74 -1.84 13.78
N GLN A 58 -15.41 -1.68 12.50
CA GLN A 58 -15.89 -2.59 11.45
C GLN A 58 -15.29 -3.99 11.60
N LEU A 59 -14.02 -4.09 12.00
CA LEU A 59 -13.41 -5.38 12.28
C LEU A 59 -14.13 -6.10 13.43
N ARG A 60 -14.40 -5.40 14.54
CA ARG A 60 -15.20 -5.95 15.65
C ARG A 60 -16.57 -6.40 15.17
N ALA A 61 -17.23 -5.61 14.33
CA ALA A 61 -18.54 -5.96 13.79
C ALA A 61 -18.50 -7.19 12.87
N ALA A 62 -17.45 -7.35 12.06
CA ALA A 62 -17.23 -8.51 11.20
C ALA A 62 -16.89 -9.79 12.01
N ALA A 63 -16.30 -9.64 13.20
CA ALA A 63 -16.02 -10.75 14.10
C ALA A 63 -17.28 -11.29 14.83
N LYS A 64 -18.38 -10.53 14.85
CA LYS A 64 -19.61 -10.96 15.53
C LYS A 64 -20.31 -12.08 14.74
N PRO A 65 -20.86 -13.11 15.41
CA PRO A 65 -21.74 -14.07 14.78
C PRO A 65 -22.97 -13.37 14.19
N GLN A 66 -23.08 -13.29 12.86
CA GLN A 66 -24.25 -12.71 12.21
C GLN A 66 -25.32 -13.78 12.00
N THR A 67 -26.50 -13.57 12.61
CA THR A 67 -27.69 -14.37 12.35
C THR A 67 -28.62 -13.55 11.48
N GLN A 68 -28.75 -13.87 10.18
CA GLN A 68 -29.78 -13.30 9.33
C GLN A 68 -30.98 -14.26 9.23
N THR A 69 -32.14 -13.70 9.50
CA THR A 69 -33.42 -14.42 9.49
C THR A 69 -34.15 -14.06 8.21
N THR A 70 -34.13 -14.93 7.21
CA THR A 70 -34.85 -14.68 5.95
C THR A 70 -36.23 -15.31 6.02
N GLN A 71 -37.28 -14.50 5.97
CA GLN A 71 -38.64 -15.00 5.79
C GLN A 71 -38.87 -15.37 4.32
N THR A 72 -39.14 -16.65 4.07
CA THR A 72 -39.65 -17.08 2.77
C THR A 72 -41.17 -16.95 2.75
N GLY A 73 -41.75 -16.69 1.58
CA GLY A 73 -43.18 -16.42 1.36
C GLY A 73 -44.18 -17.53 1.75
N GLN A 74 -43.74 -18.58 2.44
CA GLN A 74 -44.56 -19.69 2.94
C GLN A 74 -44.56 -19.81 4.49
N GLY A 75 -44.08 -18.78 5.21
CA GLY A 75 -44.09 -18.79 6.68
C GLY A 75 -43.00 -19.69 7.31
N GLN A 76 -42.08 -20.22 6.51
CA GLN A 76 -40.89 -20.91 7.00
C GLN A 76 -39.75 -19.92 7.18
N THR A 77 -39.19 -19.92 8.39
CA THR A 77 -38.02 -19.13 8.76
C THR A 77 -36.79 -20.00 8.48
N GLN A 78 -35.97 -19.62 7.50
CA GLN A 78 -34.65 -20.23 7.33
C GLN A 78 -33.61 -19.30 7.96
N THR A 79 -32.94 -19.80 8.99
CA THR A 79 -31.74 -19.16 9.54
C THR A 79 -30.57 -19.62 8.68
N GLN A 80 -30.09 -18.74 7.79
CA GLN A 80 -28.80 -18.95 7.12
C GLN A 80 -27.77 -18.04 7.79
N THR A 81 -26.73 -18.66 8.35
CA THR A 81 -25.55 -17.95 8.84
C THR A 81 -24.75 -17.52 7.62
N GLN A 82 -25.03 -16.34 7.07
CA GLN A 82 -24.18 -15.72 6.05
C GLN A 82 -23.18 -14.82 6.78
N GLN A 83 -22.00 -15.36 7.07
CA GLN A 83 -20.90 -14.59 7.63
C GLN A 83 -20.28 -13.73 6.53
N ALA A 84 -20.33 -12.40 6.66
CA ALA A 84 -19.19 -11.62 6.20
C ALA A 84 -18.05 -11.99 7.13
N SER A 85 -17.15 -12.85 6.66
CA SER A 85 -16.07 -13.35 7.51
C SER A 85 -15.10 -12.21 7.85
N ILE A 86 -14.37 -12.34 8.95
CA ILE A 86 -13.23 -11.47 9.26
C ILE A 86 -12.31 -11.35 8.04
N GLY A 87 -12.08 -12.45 7.31
CA GLY A 87 -11.30 -12.48 6.07
C GLY A 87 -11.87 -11.55 5.00
N ASP A 88 -13.18 -11.61 4.72
CA ASP A 88 -13.81 -10.73 3.71
C ASP A 88 -13.68 -9.25 4.06
N PHE A 89 -13.80 -8.91 5.36
CA PHE A 89 -13.60 -7.54 5.80
C PHE A 89 -12.14 -7.11 5.63
N VAL A 90 -11.19 -7.92 6.07
CA VAL A 90 -9.75 -7.63 5.99
C VAL A 90 -9.33 -7.47 4.52
N TRP A 91 -9.79 -8.36 3.64
CA TRP A 91 -9.59 -8.25 2.20
C TRP A 91 -10.12 -6.92 1.64
N ARG A 92 -11.36 -6.53 1.98
CA ARG A 92 -11.93 -5.23 1.55
C ARG A 92 -11.17 -4.03 2.15
N ALA A 93 -10.71 -4.13 3.39
CA ALA A 93 -9.97 -3.09 4.09
C ALA A 93 -8.63 -2.81 3.41
N TYR A 94 -7.87 -3.85 3.07
CA TYR A 94 -6.61 -3.71 2.33
C TYR A 94 -6.81 -3.25 0.90
N ASN A 95 -7.80 -3.77 0.19
CA ASN A 95 -8.11 -3.30 -1.16
C ASN A 95 -8.52 -1.81 -1.17
N ALA A 96 -9.29 -1.35 -0.18
CA ALA A 96 -9.61 0.07 -0.03
C ALA A 96 -8.37 0.94 0.24
N LEU A 97 -7.40 0.44 1.03
CA LEU A 97 -6.13 1.12 1.25
C LEU A 97 -5.32 1.27 -0.04
N PHE A 98 -5.23 0.21 -0.84
CA PHE A 98 -4.51 0.26 -2.11
C PHE A 98 -5.23 1.12 -3.15
N ASP A 99 -6.56 1.08 -3.23
CA ASP A 99 -7.34 1.99 -4.08
C ASP A 99 -7.14 3.46 -3.67
N ALA A 100 -6.99 3.74 -2.37
CA ALA A 100 -6.67 5.07 -1.87
C ALA A 100 -5.24 5.48 -2.25
N ALA A 101 -4.26 4.57 -2.14
CA ALA A 101 -2.88 4.81 -2.52
C ALA A 101 -2.74 5.08 -4.03
N GLU A 102 -3.36 4.28 -4.90
CA GLU A 102 -3.36 4.43 -6.35
C GLU A 102 -3.92 5.79 -6.81
N ARG A 103 -4.86 6.36 -6.06
CA ARG A 103 -5.45 7.69 -6.33
C ARG A 103 -4.67 8.87 -5.73
N THR A 104 -3.63 8.60 -4.93
CA THR A 104 -2.94 9.63 -4.16
C THR A 104 -1.49 9.79 -4.66
N PRO A 105 -1.12 10.97 -5.19
CA PRO A 105 0.26 11.24 -5.61
C PRO A 105 1.26 11.02 -4.46
N PRO A 106 2.51 10.58 -4.74
CA PRO A 106 3.46 10.18 -3.70
C PRO A 106 3.67 11.22 -2.61
N ALA A 107 3.77 12.50 -3.00
CA ALA A 107 3.97 13.63 -2.09
C ALA A 107 2.82 13.84 -1.09
N ARG A 108 1.65 13.25 -1.31
CA ARG A 108 0.47 13.37 -0.45
C ARG A 108 0.10 12.06 0.27
N GLN A 109 0.91 11.01 0.15
CA GLN A 109 0.61 9.71 0.78
C GLN A 109 0.90 9.68 2.30
N GLY A 110 1.45 10.76 2.87
CA GLY A 110 1.77 10.88 4.30
C GLY A 110 0.65 10.40 5.24
N PRO A 111 -0.60 10.90 5.10
CA PRO A 111 -1.72 10.45 5.94
C PRO A 111 -2.06 8.96 5.82
N LEU A 112 -1.92 8.35 4.63
CA LEU A 112 -2.13 6.90 4.46
C LEU A 112 -1.04 6.09 5.15
N LEU A 113 0.21 6.57 5.13
CA LEU A 113 1.33 5.93 5.80
C LEU A 113 1.19 6.01 7.33
N GLU A 114 0.76 7.17 7.83
CA GLU A 114 0.45 7.38 9.24
C GLU A 114 -0.74 6.51 9.69
N PHE A 115 -1.77 6.38 8.85
CA PHE A 115 -2.87 5.46 9.08
C PHE A 115 -2.40 4.02 9.26
N VAL A 116 -1.54 3.50 8.37
CA VAL A 116 -0.98 2.15 8.53
C VAL A 116 -0.14 2.03 9.80
N ALA A 117 0.66 3.04 10.14
CA ALA A 117 1.47 3.04 11.36
C ALA A 117 0.60 2.94 12.62
N ARG A 118 -0.42 3.79 12.75
CA ARG A 118 -1.35 3.77 13.90
C ARG A 118 -2.22 2.53 13.95
N LEU A 119 -2.60 2.01 12.79
CA LEU A 119 -3.33 0.75 12.71
C LEU A 119 -2.50 -0.36 13.37
N ARG A 120 -1.20 -0.45 13.06
CA ARG A 120 -0.29 -1.45 13.67
C ARG A 120 -0.10 -1.30 15.18
N GLU A 121 -0.29 -0.11 15.72
CA GLU A 121 -0.24 0.15 17.16
C GLU A 121 -1.56 -0.19 17.87
N THR A 122 -2.62 -0.49 17.11
CA THR A 122 -3.95 -0.76 17.63
C THR A 122 -4.17 -2.24 17.86
N VAL A 123 -4.61 -2.60 19.07
CA VAL A 123 -5.08 -3.94 19.42
C VAL A 123 -6.60 -3.97 19.35
N VAL A 124 -7.16 -4.93 18.60
CA VAL A 124 -8.60 -5.12 18.49
C VAL A 124 -8.98 -6.48 19.08
N THR A 125 -9.87 -6.47 20.05
CA THR A 125 -10.37 -7.67 20.72
C THR A 125 -11.81 -7.99 20.32
N GLY A 126 -12.16 -9.27 20.33
CA GLY A 126 -13.52 -9.78 20.17
C GLY A 126 -14.39 -9.55 21.41
N GLU A 127 -15.62 -10.08 21.37
CA GLU A 127 -16.56 -10.01 22.52
C GLU A 127 -16.12 -10.89 23.69
N ASP A 128 -15.29 -11.90 23.43
CA ASP A 128 -14.63 -12.76 24.41
C ASP A 128 -13.40 -12.10 25.06
N GLY A 129 -12.99 -10.92 24.59
CA GLY A 129 -11.79 -10.22 25.05
C GLY A 129 -10.49 -10.72 24.41
N GLU A 130 -10.55 -11.73 23.54
CA GLU A 130 -9.38 -12.27 22.85
C GLU A 130 -8.97 -11.36 21.69
N VAL A 131 -7.67 -11.27 21.42
CA VAL A 131 -7.15 -10.49 20.29
C VAL A 131 -7.60 -11.13 18.98
N LEU A 132 -8.16 -10.32 18.08
CA LEU A 132 -8.60 -10.80 16.79
C LEU A 132 -7.41 -11.18 15.91
N ARG A 133 -7.47 -12.40 15.37
CA ARG A 133 -6.42 -13.01 14.56
C ARG A 133 -6.98 -13.54 13.25
N HIS A 134 -6.15 -13.57 12.22
CA HIS A 134 -6.48 -14.15 10.92
C HIS A 134 -5.21 -14.68 10.26
N GLU A 135 -5.29 -15.83 9.58
CA GLU A 135 -4.15 -16.46 8.90
C GLU A 135 -2.89 -16.56 9.78
N GLY A 136 -3.08 -16.87 11.07
CA GLY A 136 -2.00 -17.06 12.03
C GLY A 136 -1.38 -15.79 12.62
N GLY A 137 -1.80 -14.59 12.18
CA GLY A 137 -1.28 -13.31 12.67
C GLY A 137 -2.31 -12.47 13.44
N GLU A 138 -1.83 -11.59 14.31
CA GLU A 138 -2.65 -10.56 14.95
C GLU A 138 -3.04 -9.48 13.95
N LEU A 139 -4.35 -9.28 13.82
CA LEU A 139 -4.90 -8.28 12.91
C LEU A 139 -4.40 -6.90 13.30
N TRP A 140 -4.16 -6.09 12.27
CA TRP A 140 -3.52 -4.77 12.34
C TRP A 140 -2.06 -4.75 12.75
N ARG A 141 -1.64 -5.37 13.86
CA ARG A 141 -0.23 -5.33 14.29
C ARG A 141 0.71 -6.03 13.29
N GLU A 142 0.32 -7.24 12.90
CA GLU A 142 1.12 -8.13 12.05
C GLU A 142 0.64 -8.13 10.59
N LEU A 143 -0.45 -7.42 10.30
CA LEU A 143 -1.00 -7.23 8.94
C LEU A 143 -1.03 -8.54 8.12
N PRO A 144 -1.60 -9.64 8.67
CA PRO A 144 -1.65 -10.91 7.96
C PRO A 144 -2.35 -10.71 6.61
N THR A 145 -1.89 -11.42 5.58
CA THR A 145 -2.38 -11.35 4.18
C THR A 145 -2.15 -10.04 3.42
N LEU A 146 -1.70 -8.94 4.06
CA LEU A 146 -1.45 -7.67 3.34
C LEU A 146 -0.50 -7.85 2.16
N GLY A 147 0.56 -8.65 2.32
CA GLY A 147 1.50 -8.95 1.24
C GLY A 147 0.89 -9.75 0.08
N TRP A 148 -0.15 -10.54 0.32
CA TRP A 148 -0.89 -11.23 -0.74
C TRP A 148 -1.69 -10.23 -1.57
N GLU A 149 -2.33 -9.27 -0.91
CA GLU A 149 -3.06 -8.20 -1.60
C GLU A 149 -2.12 -7.30 -2.42
N VAL A 150 -0.94 -6.96 -1.89
CA VAL A 150 0.09 -6.25 -2.68
C VAL A 150 0.46 -7.09 -3.91
N ARG A 151 0.66 -8.41 -3.73
CA ARG A 151 1.02 -9.33 -4.83
C ARG A 151 -0.04 -9.39 -5.92
N ASP A 152 -1.31 -9.41 -5.55
CA ASP A 152 -2.45 -9.44 -6.47
C ASP A 152 -2.57 -8.14 -7.27
N ARG A 153 -2.28 -7.00 -6.64
CA ARG A 153 -2.17 -5.70 -7.32
C ARG A 153 -0.93 -5.60 -8.21
N TRP A 154 0.12 -6.36 -7.89
CA TRP A 154 1.37 -6.42 -8.65
C TRP A 154 1.28 -7.27 -9.93
N ASN A 155 0.27 -6.97 -10.76
CA ASN A 155 -0.02 -7.62 -12.03
C ASN A 155 -0.10 -6.61 -13.18
N PHE A 156 0.91 -5.73 -13.28
CA PHE A 156 1.07 -4.81 -14.40
C PHE A 156 2.31 -5.18 -15.22
N ASP A 157 2.26 -4.88 -16.53
CA ASP A 157 3.40 -4.96 -17.42
C ASP A 157 3.93 -3.54 -17.65
N SER A 158 5.10 -3.24 -17.07
CA SER A 158 5.74 -1.93 -17.20
C SER A 158 6.19 -1.63 -18.64
N SER A 159 6.19 -2.61 -19.53
CA SER A 159 6.49 -2.47 -20.96
C SER A 159 5.26 -2.38 -21.86
N ASP A 160 4.04 -2.51 -21.31
CA ASP A 160 2.80 -2.51 -22.10
C ASP A 160 2.58 -1.17 -22.83
N PRO A 161 2.67 -1.14 -24.18
CA PRO A 161 2.46 0.08 -24.94
C PRO A 161 0.99 0.53 -24.94
N ALA A 162 0.04 -0.37 -24.61
CA ALA A 162 -1.39 -0.07 -24.55
C ALA A 162 -1.81 0.53 -23.20
N ALA A 163 -0.91 0.55 -22.21
CA ALA A 163 -1.19 1.17 -20.93
C ALA A 163 -1.59 2.64 -21.09
N THR A 164 -2.67 3.04 -20.43
CA THR A 164 -3.12 4.43 -20.40
C THR A 164 -2.24 5.27 -19.46
N ALA A 165 -2.29 6.59 -19.61
CA ALA A 165 -1.62 7.50 -18.66
C ALA A 165 -2.14 7.30 -17.23
N LYS A 166 -3.45 7.08 -17.07
CA LYS A 166 -4.08 6.79 -15.78
C LYS A 166 -3.51 5.53 -15.13
N GLN A 167 -3.43 4.43 -15.87
CA GLN A 167 -2.85 3.18 -15.35
C GLN A 167 -1.39 3.36 -14.91
N ARG A 168 -0.57 4.04 -15.73
CA ARG A 168 0.81 4.35 -15.35
C ARG A 168 0.90 5.18 -14.07
N THR A 169 0.05 6.20 -13.91
CA THR A 169 -0.03 6.99 -12.68
C THR A 169 -0.45 6.15 -11.47
N GLU A 170 -1.43 5.24 -11.62
CA GLU A 170 -1.84 4.32 -10.56
C GLU A 170 -0.69 3.39 -10.14
N TRP A 171 0.06 2.87 -11.12
CA TRP A 171 1.25 2.04 -10.84
C TRP A 171 2.34 2.82 -10.11
N GLU A 172 2.64 4.04 -10.55
CA GLU A 172 3.60 4.93 -9.90
C GLU A 172 3.20 5.23 -8.45
N ASN A 173 1.93 5.58 -8.23
CA ASN A 173 1.42 5.88 -6.90
C ASN A 173 1.48 4.65 -5.97
N LEU A 174 1.06 3.47 -6.44
CA LEU A 174 1.14 2.24 -5.67
C LEU A 174 2.59 1.87 -5.33
N ASN A 175 3.51 1.95 -6.31
CA ASN A 175 4.92 1.67 -6.09
C ASN A 175 5.54 2.61 -5.06
N ALA A 176 5.25 3.91 -5.16
CA ALA A 176 5.72 4.88 -4.18
C ALA A 176 5.18 4.60 -2.78
N PHE A 177 3.90 4.22 -2.65
CA PHE A 177 3.30 3.91 -1.36
C PHE A 177 3.96 2.68 -0.73
N VAL A 178 4.10 1.60 -1.48
CA VAL A 178 4.71 0.34 -1.01
C VAL A 178 6.21 0.51 -0.72
N ALA A 179 6.93 1.30 -1.50
CA ALA A 179 8.32 1.67 -1.21
C ALA A 179 8.42 2.46 0.11
N GLN A 180 7.52 3.42 0.34
CA GLN A 180 7.47 4.18 1.59
C GLN A 180 7.10 3.32 2.80
N LEU A 181 6.24 2.31 2.64
CA LEU A 181 6.00 1.31 3.71
C LEU A 181 7.25 0.48 3.97
N THR A 182 7.94 0.02 2.92
CA THR A 182 9.19 -0.75 3.03
C THR A 182 10.27 0.03 3.77
N ALA A 183 10.39 1.34 3.50
CA ALA A 183 11.33 2.21 4.20
C ALA A 183 11.06 2.32 5.72
N ARG A 184 9.82 2.02 6.15
CA ARG A 184 9.41 1.96 7.56
C ARG A 184 9.48 0.55 8.14
N SER A 185 9.92 -0.45 7.36
CA SER A 185 10.17 -1.76 7.93
C SER A 185 11.17 -1.64 9.06
N SER A 186 10.87 -2.28 10.19
CA SER A 186 11.88 -2.53 11.22
C SER A 186 13.04 -3.29 10.57
N SER A 187 14.21 -3.33 11.20
CA SER A 187 15.42 -3.96 10.64
C SER A 187 15.30 -5.46 10.26
N ASP A 188 14.10 -6.02 10.34
CA ASP A 188 13.71 -7.38 10.03
C ASP A 188 13.23 -7.48 8.56
N PRO A 189 13.98 -8.18 7.69
CA PRO A 189 13.67 -8.30 6.27
C PRO A 189 12.43 -9.16 5.95
N ASP A 190 11.78 -9.73 6.96
CA ASP A 190 10.55 -10.50 6.84
C ASP A 190 9.39 -9.85 7.62
N GLY A 191 9.56 -8.59 8.03
CA GLY A 191 8.54 -7.83 8.75
C GLY A 191 7.28 -7.55 7.91
N PRO A 192 6.16 -7.20 8.55
CA PRO A 192 4.86 -7.04 7.87
C PRO A 192 4.79 -5.83 6.91
N LEU A 193 5.81 -4.97 6.94
CA LEU A 193 5.96 -3.85 6.01
C LEU A 193 7.14 -4.03 5.05
N ASP A 194 7.88 -5.15 5.12
CA ASP A 194 8.95 -5.40 4.17
C ASP A 194 8.37 -5.89 2.83
N PHE A 195 8.39 -4.99 1.84
CA PHE A 195 8.01 -5.29 0.47
C PHE A 195 9.22 -5.24 -0.47
N SER A 196 10.45 -5.40 0.05
CA SER A 196 11.70 -5.30 -0.72
C SER A 196 11.78 -6.31 -1.88
N MET A 197 11.05 -7.43 -1.81
CA MET A 197 10.90 -8.35 -2.95
C MET A 197 10.33 -7.64 -4.19
N PHE A 198 9.34 -6.77 -4.02
CA PHE A 198 8.76 -6.00 -5.12
C PHE A 198 9.72 -4.93 -5.63
N GLY A 199 10.47 -4.30 -4.72
CA GLY A 199 11.57 -3.41 -5.05
C GLY A 199 12.61 -4.11 -5.93
N LEU A 200 13.03 -5.31 -5.56
CA LEU A 200 13.92 -6.15 -6.37
C LEU A 200 13.35 -6.38 -7.78
N TRP A 201 12.07 -6.74 -7.90
CA TRP A 201 11.46 -7.03 -9.21
C TRP A 201 11.43 -5.81 -10.13
N VAL A 202 11.04 -4.64 -9.62
CA VAL A 202 11.02 -3.43 -10.47
C VAL A 202 12.43 -2.97 -10.85
N MET A 203 13.42 -3.13 -9.96
CA MET A 203 14.82 -2.84 -10.27
C MET A 203 15.34 -3.76 -11.38
N ARG A 204 14.92 -5.03 -11.38
CA ARG A 204 15.23 -5.99 -12.45
C ARG A 204 14.63 -5.58 -13.78
N ASP A 205 13.34 -5.27 -13.81
CA ASP A 205 12.65 -4.85 -15.03
C ASP A 205 13.29 -3.59 -15.64
N ALA A 206 13.74 -2.66 -14.80
CA ALA A 206 14.38 -1.42 -15.23
C ALA A 206 15.84 -1.58 -15.66
N PHE A 207 16.65 -2.35 -14.91
CA PHE A 207 18.10 -2.27 -15.00
C PHE A 207 18.77 -3.57 -15.45
N GLU A 208 18.04 -4.68 -15.52
CA GLU A 208 18.58 -5.98 -15.94
C GLU A 208 18.07 -6.43 -17.31
N ALA A 209 17.32 -5.58 -18.02
CA ALA A 209 16.84 -5.86 -19.37
C ALA A 209 17.99 -6.25 -20.33
N GLU A 210 17.71 -7.18 -21.25
CA GLU A 210 18.71 -7.77 -22.17
C GLU A 210 19.46 -6.71 -23.00
N ASN A 211 18.75 -5.68 -23.46
CA ASN A 211 19.25 -4.69 -24.41
C ASN A 211 19.35 -3.27 -23.82
N GLY A 212 19.92 -3.15 -22.61
CA GLY A 212 20.15 -1.85 -21.95
C GLY A 212 19.24 -1.64 -20.75
N VAL A 213 18.68 -0.43 -20.62
CA VAL A 213 17.66 -0.11 -19.61
C VAL A 213 16.27 -0.47 -20.14
N GLY A 214 15.35 -0.80 -19.24
CA GLY A 214 13.96 -1.14 -19.54
C GLY A 214 13.16 0.04 -20.12
N SER A 215 11.84 -0.16 -20.18
CA SER A 215 10.92 0.91 -20.61
C SER A 215 11.03 2.14 -19.70
N ASP A 216 10.62 3.31 -20.22
CA ASP A 216 10.63 4.54 -19.43
C ASP A 216 9.77 4.40 -18.16
N THR A 217 8.67 3.64 -18.24
CA THR A 217 7.83 3.30 -17.08
C THR A 217 8.58 2.40 -16.10
N ALA A 218 9.25 1.33 -16.54
CA ALA A 218 10.05 0.48 -15.64
C ALA A 218 11.10 1.30 -14.88
N VAL A 219 11.83 2.16 -15.60
CA VAL A 219 12.84 3.05 -15.01
C VAL A 219 12.22 3.99 -13.97
N ARG A 220 11.07 4.62 -14.27
CA ARG A 220 10.37 5.49 -13.32
C ARG A 220 9.95 4.75 -12.06
N LEU A 221 9.41 3.53 -12.19
CA LEU A 221 9.02 2.71 -11.04
C LEU A 221 10.24 2.37 -10.17
N ALA A 222 11.34 1.92 -10.78
CA ALA A 222 12.59 1.65 -10.06
C ALA A 222 13.14 2.92 -9.37
N ALA A 223 13.07 4.08 -10.05
CA ALA A 223 13.49 5.35 -9.48
C ALA A 223 12.65 5.75 -8.24
N LEU A 224 11.34 5.49 -8.21
CA LEU A 224 10.51 5.70 -7.02
C LEU A 224 10.99 4.84 -5.84
N TRP A 225 11.33 3.58 -6.09
CA TRP A 225 11.87 2.69 -5.05
C TRP A 225 13.21 3.17 -4.51
N VAL A 226 14.10 3.68 -5.36
CA VAL A 226 15.35 4.29 -4.91
C VAL A 226 15.08 5.55 -4.09
N ASN A 227 14.19 6.43 -4.54
CA ASN A 227 13.87 7.68 -3.83
C ASN A 227 13.29 7.45 -2.43
N PHE A 228 12.37 6.48 -2.31
CA PHE A 228 11.63 6.28 -1.05
C PHE A 228 12.24 5.20 -0.16
N ALA A 229 12.79 4.14 -0.73
CA ALA A 229 13.31 2.98 0.00
C ALA A 229 14.82 2.75 -0.21
N GLY A 230 15.52 3.61 -0.97
CA GLY A 230 16.91 3.38 -1.37
C GLY A 230 17.86 3.10 -0.22
N ALA A 231 17.73 3.83 0.91
CA ALA A 231 18.56 3.59 2.09
C ALA A 231 18.36 2.17 2.67
N TYR A 232 17.11 1.67 2.69
CA TYR A 232 16.79 0.33 3.15
C TYR A 232 17.30 -0.74 2.17
N LEU A 233 17.07 -0.56 0.87
CA LEU A 233 17.56 -1.48 -0.17
C LEU A 233 19.10 -1.51 -0.22
N ARG A 234 19.76 -0.37 0.03
CA ARG A 234 21.21 -0.29 0.19
C ARG A 234 21.67 -1.10 1.38
N LYS A 235 21.02 -0.98 2.54
CA LYS A 235 21.32 -1.79 3.74
C LYS A 235 21.19 -3.28 3.44
N LEU A 236 20.13 -3.72 2.76
CA LEU A 236 19.98 -5.12 2.33
C LEU A 236 21.11 -5.55 1.39
N SER A 237 21.56 -4.66 0.49
CA SER A 237 22.65 -4.93 -0.44
C SER A 237 24.01 -5.06 0.25
N VAL A 238 24.31 -4.20 1.22
CA VAL A 238 25.53 -4.28 2.05
C VAL A 238 25.53 -5.56 2.89
N ASN A 239 24.36 -5.95 3.40
CA ASN A 239 24.22 -7.17 4.21
C ASN A 239 24.16 -8.46 3.38
N GLY A 240 24.11 -8.37 2.05
CA GLY A 240 24.03 -9.54 1.16
C GLY A 240 22.73 -10.34 1.33
N TYR A 241 21.58 -9.67 1.49
CA TYR A 241 20.30 -10.33 1.71
C TYR A 241 19.91 -11.23 0.53
N GLU A 242 19.72 -12.52 0.81
CA GLU A 242 19.26 -13.51 -0.17
C GLU A 242 17.79 -13.85 0.06
N PHE A 243 17.01 -13.85 -1.02
CA PHE A 243 15.66 -14.40 -0.98
C PHE A 243 15.70 -15.92 -1.11
N SER A 244 14.71 -16.59 -0.53
CA SER A 244 14.51 -18.02 -0.74
C SER A 244 14.12 -18.33 -2.21
N ALA A 245 14.38 -19.57 -2.62
CA ALA A 245 14.04 -20.09 -3.95
C ALA A 245 14.62 -19.24 -5.11
N ARG A 246 13.87 -19.10 -6.21
CA ARG A 246 14.32 -18.42 -7.44
C ARG A 246 13.93 -16.94 -7.50
N ILE A 247 13.42 -16.38 -6.41
CA ILE A 247 12.89 -15.00 -6.34
C ILE A 247 13.99 -13.99 -6.66
N GLY A 248 15.15 -14.20 -6.06
CA GLY A 248 16.30 -13.30 -6.15
C GLY A 248 17.18 -13.44 -7.38
N ILE A 249 16.93 -14.44 -8.24
CA ILE A 249 17.81 -14.74 -9.38
C ILE A 249 17.73 -13.60 -10.41
N PRO A 250 18.86 -13.12 -10.95
CA PRO A 250 18.87 -12.08 -11.98
C PRO A 250 18.25 -12.54 -13.30
N ASN A 251 17.91 -11.59 -14.14
CA ASN A 251 17.43 -11.83 -15.51
C ASN A 251 18.21 -10.99 -16.53
N GLY A 252 17.83 -11.16 -17.80
CA GLY A 252 18.40 -10.51 -18.96
C GLY A 252 19.92 -10.56 -18.99
N LYS A 253 20.56 -9.39 -19.15
CA LYS A 253 22.01 -9.27 -19.32
C LYS A 253 22.84 -9.75 -18.11
N TYR A 254 22.21 -9.94 -16.96
CA TYR A 254 22.86 -10.45 -15.74
C TYR A 254 22.46 -11.90 -15.39
N ALA A 255 21.74 -12.62 -16.27
CA ALA A 255 21.26 -13.98 -15.99
C ALA A 255 22.36 -15.00 -15.63
N GLY A 256 23.62 -14.75 -16.01
CA GLY A 256 24.77 -15.58 -15.65
C GLY A 256 25.40 -15.28 -14.28
N ARG A 257 24.90 -14.28 -13.54
CA ARG A 257 25.42 -13.91 -12.21
C ARG A 257 24.82 -14.80 -11.12
N GLU A 258 25.60 -15.13 -10.11
CA GLU A 258 25.15 -15.97 -8.98
C GLU A 258 24.36 -15.21 -7.91
N TRP A 259 23.80 -14.04 -8.24
CA TRP A 259 23.05 -13.24 -7.29
C TRP A 259 21.73 -13.93 -6.88
N LYS A 260 21.41 -13.89 -5.58
CA LYS A 260 20.17 -14.46 -5.01
C LYS A 260 19.30 -13.44 -4.28
N GLY A 261 19.53 -12.16 -4.52
CA GLY A 261 18.82 -11.08 -3.86
C GLY A 261 19.58 -9.77 -3.99
N PHE A 262 19.65 -9.03 -2.88
CA PHE A 262 20.39 -7.78 -2.77
C PHE A 262 21.84 -8.06 -2.40
N ASN A 263 22.78 -7.50 -3.16
CA ASN A 263 24.20 -7.53 -2.84
C ASN A 263 24.89 -6.28 -3.40
N GLU A 264 26.10 -6.00 -2.91
CA GLU A 264 26.85 -4.80 -3.31
C GLU A 264 27.15 -4.72 -4.81
N GLU A 265 27.49 -5.86 -5.44
CA GLU A 265 27.82 -5.89 -6.87
C GLU A 265 26.60 -5.53 -7.72
N ARG A 266 25.44 -6.12 -7.38
CA ARG A 266 24.17 -5.85 -8.06
C ARG A 266 23.70 -4.43 -7.85
N TRP A 267 23.82 -3.89 -6.63
CA TRP A 267 23.51 -2.49 -6.35
C TRP A 267 24.34 -1.54 -7.21
N LYS A 268 25.65 -1.80 -7.32
CA LYS A 268 26.55 -1.01 -8.18
C LYS A 268 26.14 -1.10 -9.65
N ALA A 269 25.83 -2.30 -10.13
CA ALA A 269 25.37 -2.50 -11.50
C ALA A 269 24.10 -1.69 -11.79
N TRP A 270 23.10 -1.73 -10.91
CA TRP A 270 21.91 -0.90 -11.03
C TRP A 270 22.20 0.60 -11.01
N GLY A 271 23.18 1.04 -10.21
CA GLY A 271 23.60 2.45 -10.21
C GLY A 271 24.25 2.92 -11.51
N ASP A 272 24.99 2.05 -12.19
CA ASP A 272 25.52 2.38 -13.51
C ASP A 272 24.42 2.43 -14.57
N GLU A 273 23.43 1.54 -14.50
CA GLU A 273 22.27 1.55 -15.39
C GLU A 273 21.36 2.76 -15.15
N LEU A 274 21.18 3.18 -13.89
CA LEU A 274 20.43 4.37 -13.54
C LEU A 274 21.07 5.64 -14.13
N LYS A 275 22.41 5.73 -14.21
CA LYS A 275 23.09 6.84 -14.89
C LYS A 275 22.81 6.85 -16.40
N VAL A 276 22.78 5.67 -17.02
CA VAL A 276 22.39 5.54 -18.44
C VAL A 276 20.94 6.01 -18.63
N ALA A 277 20.04 5.57 -17.75
CA ALA A 277 18.64 5.97 -17.79
C ALA A 277 18.45 7.47 -17.54
N GLN A 278 19.22 8.05 -16.61
CA GLN A 278 19.22 9.49 -16.29
C GLN A 278 19.59 10.34 -17.51
N ALA A 279 20.56 9.90 -18.32
CA ALA A 279 20.93 10.58 -19.55
C ALA A 279 19.83 10.50 -20.62
N LYS A 280 19.14 9.35 -20.72
CA LYS A 280 18.02 9.15 -21.64
C LYS A 280 16.78 9.97 -21.24
N LEU A 281 16.51 10.07 -19.94
CA LEU A 281 15.35 10.71 -19.33
C LEU A 281 15.75 11.99 -18.59
N ALA A 282 16.50 12.87 -19.26
CA ALA A 282 17.15 14.03 -18.63
C ALA A 282 16.18 15.02 -17.95
N SER A 283 14.94 15.11 -18.42
CA SER A 283 13.91 16.00 -17.85
C SER A 283 13.05 15.35 -16.77
N ASP A 284 13.31 14.10 -16.40
CA ASP A 284 12.49 13.32 -15.47
C ASP A 284 12.98 13.48 -14.03
N GLU A 285 12.31 14.34 -13.25
CA GLU A 285 12.71 14.67 -11.89
C GLU A 285 12.80 13.45 -10.97
N THR A 286 11.94 12.44 -11.15
CA THR A 286 11.95 11.21 -10.36
C THR A 286 13.25 10.44 -10.59
N VAL A 287 13.67 10.32 -11.86
CA VAL A 287 14.92 9.66 -12.25
C VAL A 287 16.14 10.46 -11.81
N GLN A 288 16.10 11.80 -11.94
CA GLN A 288 17.17 12.67 -11.45
C GLN A 288 17.35 12.55 -9.93
N GLY A 289 16.24 12.53 -9.17
CA GLY A 289 16.24 12.32 -7.73
C GLY A 289 16.87 10.99 -7.35
N ALA A 290 16.49 9.91 -8.05
CA ALA A 290 16.98 8.56 -7.75
C ALA A 290 18.49 8.45 -8.01
N ALA A 291 18.99 9.03 -9.10
CA ALA A 291 20.42 9.03 -9.41
C ALA A 291 21.23 9.77 -8.33
N LYS A 292 20.69 10.87 -7.81
CA LYS A 292 21.30 11.60 -6.69
C LYS A 292 21.32 10.75 -5.41
N VAL A 293 20.17 10.17 -5.03
CA VAL A 293 20.07 9.32 -3.83
C VAL A 293 21.05 8.15 -3.90
N MET A 294 21.11 7.45 -5.02
CA MET A 294 22.01 6.30 -5.18
C MET A 294 23.50 6.69 -5.20
N ALA A 295 23.84 7.91 -5.58
CA ALA A 295 25.22 8.41 -5.50
C ALA A 295 25.64 8.79 -4.06
N GLU A 296 24.68 9.06 -3.18
CA GLU A 296 24.90 9.43 -1.77
C GLU A 296 24.93 8.20 -0.82
N LEU A 297 24.48 7.02 -1.28
CA LEU A 297 24.36 5.75 -0.55
C LEU A 297 25.47 4.74 -0.88
#